data_AF-A0A957PDC1-F1
#
_entry.id   AF-A0A957PDC1-F1
#
_cell.length_a   1.000
_cell.length_b   1.000
_cell.length_c   1.000
_cell.angle_alpha   90.00
_cell.angle_beta   90.00
_cell.angle_gamma   90.00
#
_symmetry.space_group_name_H-M   'P 1'
#
loop_
_entity.id
_entity.type
_entity.pdbx_description
1 polymer ?
#
loop_
_entity_poly.entity_id
_entity_poly.type
_entity_poly.pdbx_seq_one_letter_code
_entity_poly.pdbx_strand_id
1 'polypeptide(L)'
;MGGGISLFYGSANIVNSTISNNSAAKNGGGIHVGGVSDQTVSVELSNTSIVENSAITGGGIYASRALIVDNGNSQTIFYSTGAEITAHNSLIAINAASDSPDCYDELEDEPRYLIISNGFNLIGKDTGCNLQRDPTDLIGTDAEPIDPMISSLRNNGGPTYTHELLAGSPAAENGPATCTTPDQRGYERPIGRNCDIGSVENENPPPASVDFIADKLEVTQVVQDLNNSVRLVAGKRTVVRFHVKATNDESWAYAELLVESGGKSIRLKPTSRIRTRISPDRGI
;
A
#
# COMPACT_ATOMS: atom_id res chain seq x y z
N MET A 1 12.83 19.61 -17.67
CA MET A 1 12.98 18.22 -18.14
C MET A 1 13.25 17.37 -16.93
N GLY A 2 12.86 16.09 -16.97
CA GLY A 2 12.90 15.24 -15.79
C GLY A 2 14.31 15.05 -15.24
N GLY A 3 14.43 14.97 -13.92
CA GLY A 3 15.73 14.91 -13.24
C GLY A 3 16.39 13.55 -13.39
N GLY A 4 15.58 12.48 -13.35
CA GLY A 4 16.03 11.10 -13.56
C GLY A 4 15.78 10.61 -14.97
N ILE A 5 14.50 10.50 -15.36
CA ILE A 5 14.07 9.98 -16.66
C ILE A 5 13.19 11.02 -17.35
N SER A 6 13.46 11.26 -18.64
CA SER A 6 12.62 12.12 -19.46
C SER A 6 12.32 11.41 -20.79
N LEU A 7 11.05 11.11 -21.04
CA LEU A 7 10.58 10.46 -22.26
C LEU A 7 9.63 11.38 -23.03
N PHE A 8 9.92 11.58 -24.31
CA PHE A 8 9.07 12.26 -25.29
C PHE A 8 8.81 11.42 -26.54
N TYR A 9 9.48 10.27 -26.66
CA TYR A 9 9.35 9.34 -27.77
C TYR A 9 9.61 7.92 -27.26
N GLY A 10 8.92 6.93 -27.86
CA GLY A 10 9.11 5.52 -27.53
C GLY A 10 8.54 5.11 -26.18
N SER A 11 9.00 3.97 -25.66
CA SER A 11 8.53 3.41 -24.40
C SER A 11 9.67 2.99 -23.47
N ALA A 12 9.39 2.93 -22.17
CA ALA A 12 10.31 2.41 -21.16
C ALA A 12 9.58 1.46 -20.20
N ASN A 13 10.22 0.32 -19.92
CA ASN A 13 9.76 -0.62 -18.88
C ASN A 13 10.76 -0.55 -17.73
N ILE A 14 10.28 -0.16 -16.55
CA ILE A 14 11.09 0.04 -15.35
C ILE A 14 10.60 -0.97 -14.32
N VAL A 15 11.48 -1.91 -13.98
CA VAL A 15 11.15 -3.07 -13.15
C VAL A 15 12.17 -3.20 -12.04
N ASN A 16 11.72 -3.47 -10.80
CA ASN A 16 12.59 -3.74 -9.65
C ASN A 16 13.67 -2.67 -9.47
N SER A 17 13.28 -1.40 -9.57
CA SER A 17 14.21 -0.28 -9.66
C SER A 17 13.91 0.79 -8.62
N THR A 18 14.96 1.44 -8.12
CA THR A 18 14.86 2.67 -7.33
C THR A 18 15.21 3.87 -8.20
N ILE A 19 14.32 4.85 -8.27
CA ILE A 19 14.55 6.18 -8.84
C ILE A 19 14.45 7.16 -7.67
N SER A 20 15.60 7.58 -7.15
CA SER A 20 15.63 8.49 -6.01
C SER A 20 16.69 9.57 -6.10
N ASN A 21 16.48 10.65 -5.34
CA ASN A 21 17.37 11.81 -5.26
C ASN A 21 17.64 12.50 -6.60
N ASN A 22 16.71 12.42 -7.55
CA ASN A 22 16.80 13.19 -8.80
C ASN A 22 16.12 14.56 -8.63
N SER A 23 16.59 15.56 -9.38
CA SER A 23 16.04 16.92 -9.30
C SER A 23 15.86 17.54 -10.68
N ALA A 24 14.72 18.19 -10.90
CA ALA A 24 14.40 18.93 -12.10
C ALA A 24 14.07 20.39 -11.77
N ALA A 25 14.54 21.33 -12.59
CA ALA A 25 14.23 22.75 -12.40
C ALA A 25 12.74 23.11 -12.62
N LYS A 26 11.93 22.21 -13.19
CA LYS A 26 10.52 22.49 -13.49
C LYS A 26 9.61 21.28 -13.25
N ASN A 27 9.71 20.26 -14.10
CA ASN A 27 8.72 19.18 -14.17
C ASN A 27 9.40 17.81 -14.08
N GLY A 28 8.83 16.92 -13.26
CA GLY A 28 9.15 15.48 -13.24
C GLY A 28 10.49 15.17 -12.62
N GLY A 29 10.67 15.42 -11.33
CA GLY A 29 11.98 15.22 -10.67
C GLY A 29 12.52 13.81 -10.88
N GLY A 30 11.69 12.80 -10.66
CA GLY A 30 11.99 11.40 -10.97
C GLY A 30 11.77 11.09 -12.44
N ILE A 31 10.52 11.15 -12.90
CA ILE A 31 10.10 10.80 -14.26
C ILE A 31 9.28 11.95 -14.87
N HIS A 32 9.61 12.31 -16.11
CA HIS A 32 8.82 13.19 -16.95
C HIS A 32 8.42 12.44 -18.23
N VAL A 33 7.12 12.28 -18.46
CA VAL A 33 6.57 11.75 -19.71
C VAL A 33 5.76 12.84 -20.40
N GLY A 34 6.25 13.29 -21.56
CA GLY A 34 5.57 14.31 -22.35
C GLY A 34 5.01 13.70 -23.63
N GLY A 35 3.73 13.94 -23.89
CA GLY A 35 3.10 13.52 -25.12
C GLY A 35 3.68 14.24 -26.34
N VAL A 36 3.59 13.59 -27.50
CA VAL A 36 3.88 14.16 -28.82
C VAL A 36 2.68 13.99 -29.74
N SER A 37 2.65 14.69 -30.88
CA SER A 37 1.45 14.84 -31.71
C SER A 37 0.99 13.55 -32.42
N ASP A 38 1.88 12.60 -32.67
CA ASP A 38 1.65 11.49 -33.59
C ASP A 38 2.06 10.12 -33.03
N GLN A 39 2.46 10.05 -31.76
CA GLN A 39 2.92 8.81 -31.13
C GLN A 39 2.48 8.72 -29.66
N THR A 40 2.31 7.48 -29.20
CA THR A 40 2.19 7.18 -27.77
C THR A 40 3.57 7.00 -27.17
N VAL A 41 3.82 7.73 -26.10
CA VAL A 41 4.96 7.61 -25.21
C VAL A 41 4.48 6.89 -23.96
N SER A 42 5.06 5.74 -23.64
CA SER A 42 4.60 4.95 -22.50
C SER A 42 5.71 4.61 -21.52
N VAL A 43 5.38 4.62 -20.24
CA VAL A 43 6.24 4.12 -19.16
C VAL A 43 5.47 3.10 -18.36
N GLU A 44 6.00 1.88 -18.26
CA GLU A 44 5.47 0.84 -17.39
C GLU A 44 6.35 0.70 -16.15
N LEU A 45 5.76 0.89 -14.98
CA LEU A 45 6.40 0.75 -13.67
C LEU A 45 5.90 -0.54 -13.02
N SER A 46 6.84 -1.43 -12.67
CA SER A 46 6.54 -2.62 -11.88
C SER A 46 7.54 -2.75 -10.74
N ASN A 47 7.08 -2.95 -9.52
CA ASN A 47 7.97 -3.13 -8.35
C ASN A 47 9.03 -2.01 -8.27
N THR A 48 8.63 -0.76 -8.45
CA THR A 48 9.57 0.37 -8.56
C THR A 48 9.34 1.35 -7.42
N SER A 49 10.42 1.92 -6.88
CA SER A 49 10.37 2.97 -5.86
C SER A 49 10.80 4.30 -6.46
N ILE A 50 9.88 5.26 -6.52
CA ILE A 50 10.11 6.65 -6.97
C ILE A 50 9.97 7.54 -5.75
N VAL A 51 11.10 7.85 -5.12
CA VAL A 51 11.15 8.48 -3.79
C VAL A 51 12.23 9.54 -3.72
N GLU A 52 12.07 10.55 -2.85
CA GLU A 52 13.07 11.62 -2.65
C GLU A 52 13.46 12.39 -3.93
N ASN A 53 12.61 12.41 -4.94
CA ASN A 53 12.85 13.21 -6.14
C ASN A 53 12.23 14.60 -5.99
N SER A 54 12.79 15.61 -6.67
CA SER A 54 12.36 17.01 -6.53
C SER A 54 12.12 17.75 -7.84
N ALA A 55 11.06 18.57 -7.88
CA ALA A 55 10.77 19.48 -9.00
C ALA A 55 9.94 20.69 -8.54
N ILE A 56 9.57 21.59 -9.45
CA ILE A 56 8.53 22.60 -9.15
C ILE A 56 7.14 21.93 -9.16
N THR A 57 6.88 21.11 -10.18
CA THR A 57 5.65 20.34 -10.36
C THR A 57 5.98 18.86 -10.63
N GLY A 58 5.30 17.94 -9.96
CA GLY A 58 5.53 16.50 -10.16
C GLY A 58 6.93 16.09 -9.72
N GLY A 59 7.20 16.17 -8.41
CA GLY A 59 8.51 15.82 -7.83
C GLY A 59 8.89 14.38 -8.17
N GLY A 60 7.98 13.43 -7.99
CA GLY A 60 8.13 12.05 -8.42
C GLY A 60 7.88 11.92 -9.92
N ILE A 61 6.63 12.08 -10.34
CA ILE A 61 6.19 11.87 -11.72
C ILE A 61 5.52 13.13 -12.27
N TYR A 62 5.80 13.46 -13.53
CA TYR A 62 5.06 14.45 -14.30
C TYR A 62 4.66 13.87 -15.66
N ALA A 63 3.36 13.80 -15.93
CA ALA A 63 2.79 13.40 -17.20
C ALA A 63 2.03 14.57 -17.85
N SER A 64 2.31 14.84 -19.12
CA SER A 64 1.66 15.91 -19.88
C SER A 64 1.32 15.50 -21.31
N ARG A 65 0.40 16.20 -21.95
CA ARG A 65 0.01 15.95 -23.35
C ARG A 65 0.75 16.90 -24.29
N ALA A 66 0.82 16.54 -25.58
CA ALA A 66 1.13 17.55 -26.59
C ALA A 66 -0.15 18.31 -26.96
N LEU A 67 -0.03 19.63 -27.00
CA LEU A 67 -1.01 20.49 -27.64
C LEU A 67 -0.86 20.36 -29.17
N ILE A 68 -1.90 19.89 -29.85
CA ILE A 68 -1.96 19.81 -31.31
C ILE A 68 -2.87 20.94 -31.79
N VAL A 69 -2.29 21.88 -32.53
CA VAL A 69 -3.03 22.96 -33.20
C VAL A 69 -3.21 22.57 -34.67
N ASP A 70 -4.44 22.25 -35.06
CA ASP A 70 -4.77 22.06 -36.48
C ASP A 70 -4.88 23.44 -37.16
N ASN A 71 -3.88 23.80 -37.95
CA ASN A 71 -3.85 25.04 -38.73
C ASN A 71 -4.81 25.03 -39.95
N GLY A 72 -5.71 24.05 -40.05
CA GLY A 72 -6.83 24.07 -40.99
C GLY A 72 -7.81 25.24 -40.75
N ASN A 73 -8.80 25.37 -41.64
CA ASN A 73 -9.74 26.51 -41.69
C ASN A 73 -10.59 26.73 -40.42
N SER A 74 -10.57 25.81 -39.45
CA SER A 74 -11.38 25.86 -38.23
C SER A 74 -10.58 26.00 -36.93
N GLN A 75 -9.24 26.09 -36.96
CA GLN A 75 -8.37 26.19 -35.77
C GLN A 75 -8.87 25.33 -34.58
N THR A 76 -8.89 24.02 -34.77
CA THR A 76 -9.29 23.12 -33.69
C THR A 76 -8.06 22.75 -32.86
N ILE A 77 -8.19 22.91 -31.54
CA ILE A 77 -7.19 22.47 -30.57
C ILE A 77 -7.58 21.06 -30.10
N PHE A 78 -6.65 20.12 -30.21
CA PHE A 78 -6.78 18.80 -29.61
C PHE A 78 -5.52 18.46 -28.82
N TYR A 79 -5.68 17.67 -27.75
CA TYR A 79 -4.54 17.13 -27.02
C TYR A 79 -4.19 15.73 -27.52
N SER A 80 -2.89 15.42 -27.56
CA SER A 80 -2.47 14.07 -27.93
C SER A 80 -2.88 13.05 -26.88
N THR A 81 -3.13 11.81 -27.31
CA THR A 81 -3.27 10.66 -26.42
C THR A 81 -1.91 10.14 -25.93
N GLY A 82 -0.84 10.93 -26.11
CA GLY A 82 0.50 10.42 -26.35
C GLY A 82 1.39 10.25 -25.13
N ALA A 83 0.89 10.36 -23.90
CA ALA A 83 1.65 10.06 -22.69
C ALA A 83 0.84 9.10 -21.82
N GLU A 84 1.41 7.96 -21.47
CA GLU A 84 0.77 6.99 -20.58
C GLU A 84 1.81 6.44 -19.60
N ILE A 85 1.45 6.41 -18.32
CA ILE A 85 2.24 5.79 -17.28
C ILE A 85 1.36 4.75 -16.62
N THR A 86 1.74 3.48 -16.72
CA THR A 86 1.11 2.40 -15.97
C THR A 86 1.96 2.06 -14.78
N ALA A 87 1.34 1.88 -13.61
CA ALA A 87 2.03 1.51 -12.38
C ALA A 87 1.43 0.28 -11.74
N HIS A 88 2.26 -0.67 -11.35
CA HIS A 88 1.89 -1.86 -10.61
C HIS A 88 2.87 -2.10 -9.47
N ASN A 89 2.34 -2.42 -8.29
CA ASN A 89 3.14 -2.76 -7.11
C ASN A 89 4.29 -1.76 -6.84
N SER A 90 4.07 -0.48 -7.09
CA SER A 90 5.10 0.56 -7.08
C SER A 90 4.88 1.59 -5.99
N LEU A 91 5.97 2.06 -5.40
CA LEU A 91 6.02 3.05 -4.33
C LEU A 91 6.34 4.42 -4.93
N ILE A 92 5.42 5.39 -4.81
CA ILE A 92 5.58 6.75 -5.30
C ILE A 92 5.25 7.69 -4.14
N ALA A 93 6.25 8.04 -3.34
CA ALA A 93 6.05 8.79 -2.09
C ALA A 93 7.27 9.63 -1.74
N ILE A 94 7.11 10.51 -0.74
CA ILE A 94 8.19 11.34 -0.17
C ILE A 94 8.99 12.12 -1.21
N ASN A 95 8.36 12.45 -2.34
CA ASN A 95 8.93 13.37 -3.31
C ASN A 95 8.62 14.82 -2.91
N ALA A 96 9.37 15.77 -3.44
CA ALA A 96 9.26 17.18 -3.10
C ALA A 96 8.89 18.02 -4.32
N ALA A 97 7.78 18.76 -4.22
CA ALA A 97 7.45 19.79 -5.20
C ALA A 97 6.66 20.92 -4.56
N SER A 98 6.65 22.09 -5.22
CA SER A 98 5.79 23.19 -4.81
C SER A 98 4.32 22.92 -5.15
N ASP A 99 4.11 22.14 -6.22
CA ASP A 99 2.82 21.66 -6.67
C ASP A 99 2.94 20.16 -7.00
N SER A 100 2.00 19.35 -6.52
CA SER A 100 1.95 17.92 -6.83
C SER A 100 3.26 17.14 -6.58
N PRO A 101 3.62 16.87 -5.32
CA PRO A 101 4.90 16.25 -4.97
C PRO A 101 5.11 14.87 -5.58
N ASP A 102 4.17 13.94 -5.43
CA ASP A 102 4.40 12.54 -5.82
C ASP A 102 4.10 12.28 -7.29
N CYS A 103 3.02 12.84 -7.81
CA CYS A 103 2.65 12.73 -9.22
C CYS A 103 1.83 13.94 -9.67
N TYR A 104 2.01 14.31 -10.93
CA TYR A 104 1.19 15.27 -11.64
C TYR A 104 0.72 14.66 -12.96
N ASP A 105 -0.58 14.77 -13.22
CA ASP A 105 -1.22 14.40 -14.47
C ASP A 105 -1.99 15.63 -15.02
N GLU A 106 -1.56 16.12 -16.17
CA GLU A 106 -2.20 17.22 -16.90
C GLU A 106 -3.57 16.80 -17.44
N LEU A 107 -4.59 16.94 -16.60
CA LEU A 107 -5.99 16.86 -17.02
C LEU A 107 -6.47 18.22 -17.53
N GLU A 108 -6.70 18.30 -18.83
CA GLU A 108 -7.51 19.35 -19.43
C GLU A 108 -8.78 18.73 -20.00
N ASP A 109 -9.93 19.03 -19.37
CA ASP A 109 -11.32 18.90 -19.83
C ASP A 109 -11.80 17.58 -20.50
N GLU A 110 -11.01 16.51 -20.53
CA GLU A 110 -11.35 15.23 -21.16
C GLU A 110 -11.04 14.01 -20.25
N PRO A 111 -11.80 12.90 -20.34
CA PRO A 111 -11.90 11.89 -19.28
C PRO A 111 -10.75 10.86 -19.27
N ARG A 112 -9.56 11.22 -19.76
CA ARG A 112 -8.45 10.28 -19.90
C ARG A 112 -7.37 10.55 -18.88
N TYR A 113 -7.11 9.58 -18.04
CA TYR A 113 -5.97 9.56 -17.14
C TYR A 113 -4.68 9.28 -17.95
N LEU A 114 -3.62 10.04 -17.71
CA LEU A 114 -2.27 9.74 -18.19
C LEU A 114 -1.57 8.74 -17.25
N ILE A 115 -1.91 8.76 -15.96
CA ILE A 115 -1.40 7.82 -14.97
C ILE A 115 -2.47 6.77 -14.68
N ILE A 116 -2.15 5.50 -14.88
CA ILE A 116 -3.06 4.37 -14.75
C ILE A 116 -2.49 3.39 -13.73
N SER A 117 -3.24 3.13 -12.67
CA SER A 117 -2.90 2.08 -11.73
C SER A 117 -3.38 0.71 -12.22
N ASN A 118 -2.46 -0.26 -12.20
CA ASN A 118 -2.72 -1.69 -12.32
C ASN A 118 -2.68 -2.37 -10.93
N GLY A 119 -2.93 -1.61 -9.88
CA GLY A 119 -3.07 -2.10 -8.50
C GLY A 119 -1.79 -2.17 -7.69
N PHE A 120 -2.00 -2.28 -6.38
CA PHE A 120 -0.99 -2.44 -5.34
C PHE A 120 0.05 -1.32 -5.27
N ASN A 121 -0.27 -0.12 -5.74
CA ASN A 121 0.65 1.01 -5.61
C ASN A 121 0.49 1.69 -4.26
N LEU A 122 1.58 2.28 -3.74
CA LEU A 122 1.53 3.20 -2.61
C LEU A 122 1.88 4.59 -3.10
N ILE A 123 0.91 5.50 -3.04
CA ILE A 123 1.09 6.92 -3.35
C ILE A 123 1.04 7.71 -2.05
N GLY A 124 2.11 8.42 -1.72
CA GLY A 124 2.22 9.15 -0.45
C GLY A 124 1.20 10.28 -0.34
N LYS A 125 1.03 11.04 -1.42
CA LYS A 125 0.10 12.17 -1.58
C LYS A 125 -0.50 12.19 -2.98
N ASP A 126 -1.82 12.28 -3.07
CA ASP A 126 -2.56 12.31 -4.34
C ASP A 126 -2.76 13.71 -4.94
N THR A 127 -2.19 14.76 -4.36
CA THR A 127 -2.37 16.15 -4.84
C THR A 127 -1.93 16.30 -6.29
N GLY A 128 -2.89 16.51 -7.20
CA GLY A 128 -2.68 16.57 -8.66
C GLY A 128 -2.27 15.24 -9.33
N CYS A 129 -2.21 14.15 -8.56
CA CYS A 129 -2.19 12.80 -9.08
C CYS A 129 -3.60 12.42 -9.52
N ASN A 130 -4.01 12.92 -10.68
CA ASN A 130 -5.30 12.56 -11.26
C ASN A 130 -5.21 11.17 -11.93
N LEU A 131 -4.83 10.13 -11.19
CA LEU A 131 -4.67 8.80 -11.76
C LEU A 131 -5.99 8.02 -11.86
N GLN A 132 -6.04 7.07 -12.79
CA GLN A 132 -7.01 5.99 -12.74
C GLN A 132 -6.65 5.06 -11.57
N ARG A 133 -7.43 5.14 -10.49
CA ARG A 133 -7.19 4.37 -9.26
C ARG A 133 -7.63 2.92 -9.40
N ASP A 134 -6.92 2.02 -8.72
CA ASP A 134 -7.36 0.66 -8.46
C ASP A 134 -7.73 0.49 -6.97
N PRO A 135 -8.74 -0.32 -6.61
CA PRO A 135 -9.13 -0.51 -5.20
C PRO A 135 -8.05 -1.11 -4.29
N THR A 136 -7.00 -1.71 -4.86
CA THR A 136 -5.87 -2.28 -4.12
C THR A 136 -4.77 -1.27 -3.80
N ASP A 137 -4.87 -0.04 -4.30
CA ASP A 137 -3.88 1.00 -4.03
C ASP A 137 -3.99 1.57 -2.61
N LEU A 138 -2.84 1.91 -2.03
CA LEU A 138 -2.71 2.70 -0.82
C LEU A 138 -2.43 4.15 -1.21
N ILE A 139 -3.43 5.01 -1.12
CA ILE A 139 -3.34 6.40 -1.59
C ILE A 139 -3.55 7.35 -0.42
N GLY A 140 -2.49 8.07 -0.05
CA GLY A 140 -2.55 9.17 0.91
C GLY A 140 -3.08 10.46 0.28
N THR A 141 -3.59 11.34 1.12
CA THR A 141 -4.05 12.69 0.72
C THR A 141 -3.08 13.75 1.23
N ASP A 142 -3.26 15.02 0.85
CA ASP A 142 -2.45 16.08 1.45
C ASP A 142 -2.71 16.26 2.95
N ALA A 143 -3.95 16.04 3.39
CA ALA A 143 -4.35 16.13 4.79
C ALA A 143 -3.88 14.92 5.62
N GLU A 144 -3.88 13.74 5.01
CA GLU A 144 -3.49 12.46 5.61
C GLU A 144 -2.52 11.73 4.67
N PRO A 145 -1.26 12.18 4.58
CA PRO A 145 -0.26 11.52 3.74
C PRO A 145 0.15 10.18 4.33
N ILE A 146 0.46 9.22 3.45
CA ILE A 146 1.03 7.94 3.87
C ILE A 146 2.55 8.05 3.85
N ASP A 147 3.18 7.95 5.03
CA ASP A 147 4.63 7.77 5.13
C ASP A 147 4.96 6.30 4.80
N PRO A 148 5.76 6.02 3.76
CA PRO A 148 6.12 4.66 3.41
C PRO A 148 7.10 4.02 4.41
N MET A 149 7.63 4.79 5.37
CA MET A 149 8.56 4.33 6.41
C MET A 149 9.74 3.56 5.81
N ILE A 150 10.54 4.23 5.01
CA ILE A 150 11.73 3.66 4.37
C ILE A 150 13.01 4.23 4.99
N SER A 151 14.09 3.46 4.91
CA SER A 151 15.42 3.92 5.31
C SER A 151 16.03 4.89 4.29
N SER A 152 17.16 5.51 4.64
CA SER A 152 17.95 6.31 3.70
C SER A 152 18.57 5.44 2.59
N LEU A 153 18.81 6.06 1.42
CA LEU A 153 19.49 5.41 0.32
C LEU A 153 20.91 4.99 0.74
N ARG A 154 21.16 3.68 0.78
CA ARG A 154 22.46 3.13 1.18
C ARG A 154 22.70 1.76 0.57
N ASN A 155 23.89 1.21 0.79
CA ASN A 155 24.21 -0.16 0.42
C ASN A 155 23.51 -1.15 1.38
N ASN A 156 22.41 -1.75 0.92
CA ASN A 156 21.64 -2.77 1.62
C ASN A 156 21.85 -4.17 1.01
N GLY A 157 22.98 -4.37 0.33
CA GLY A 157 23.24 -5.55 -0.50
C GLY A 157 22.77 -5.37 -1.95
N GLY A 158 23.09 -6.36 -2.78
CA GLY A 158 22.79 -6.34 -4.22
C GLY A 158 23.71 -5.41 -5.04
N PRO A 159 23.36 -5.17 -6.32
CA PRO A 159 24.20 -4.44 -7.27
C PRO A 159 24.10 -2.91 -7.17
N THR A 160 23.07 -2.37 -6.51
CA THR A 160 22.80 -0.91 -6.43
C THR A 160 22.30 -0.52 -5.04
N TYR A 161 22.36 0.77 -4.68
CA TYR A 161 21.79 1.25 -3.43
C TYR A 161 20.26 1.22 -3.47
N THR A 162 19.65 0.96 -2.32
CA THR A 162 18.19 0.86 -2.18
C THR A 162 17.71 1.56 -0.91
N HIS A 163 16.40 1.70 -0.77
CA HIS A 163 15.74 2.07 0.48
C HIS A 163 15.08 0.82 1.08
N GLU A 164 15.61 0.28 2.17
CA GLU A 164 14.93 -0.80 2.92
C GLU A 164 13.63 -0.29 3.54
N LEU A 165 12.60 -1.15 3.58
CA LEU A 165 11.40 -0.91 4.36
C LEU A 165 11.71 -1.04 5.86
N LEU A 166 11.25 -0.07 6.65
CA LEU A 166 11.35 -0.14 8.11
C LEU A 166 10.24 -1.02 8.68
N ALA A 167 10.44 -1.50 9.91
CA ALA A 167 9.43 -2.29 10.61
C ALA A 167 8.12 -1.48 10.76
N GLY A 168 7.01 -2.08 10.33
CA GLY A 168 5.68 -1.44 10.33
C GLY A 168 5.37 -0.59 9.09
N SER A 169 6.24 -0.60 8.08
CA SER A 169 5.99 0.09 6.81
C SER A 169 4.64 -0.31 6.19
N PRO A 170 3.81 0.66 5.75
CA PRO A 170 2.58 0.37 5.01
C PRO A 170 2.82 -0.33 3.66
N ALA A 171 4.04 -0.22 3.10
CA ALA A 171 4.40 -0.92 1.88
C ALA A 171 4.65 -2.42 2.09
N ALA A 172 4.93 -2.85 3.33
CA ALA A 172 5.22 -4.24 3.62
C ALA A 172 3.95 -5.10 3.55
N GLU A 173 4.02 -6.26 2.89
CA GLU A 173 2.96 -7.28 2.79
C GLU A 173 1.63 -6.80 2.17
N ASN A 174 1.66 -5.64 1.48
CA ASN A 174 0.50 -5.01 0.85
C ASN A 174 0.55 -5.05 -0.69
N GLY A 175 1.53 -5.75 -1.27
CA GLY A 175 1.57 -6.08 -2.68
C GLY A 175 0.72 -7.30 -3.05
N PRO A 176 0.82 -7.77 -4.31
CA PRO A 176 0.12 -8.98 -4.74
C PRO A 176 0.73 -10.24 -4.13
N ALA A 177 -0.05 -11.33 -4.09
CA ALA A 177 0.41 -12.64 -3.59
C ALA A 177 1.46 -13.32 -4.50
N THR A 178 1.55 -12.89 -5.75
CA THR A 178 2.51 -13.40 -6.74
C THR A 178 3.15 -12.22 -7.45
N CYS A 179 4.48 -12.17 -7.45
CA CYS A 179 5.26 -11.10 -8.08
C CYS A 179 6.37 -11.64 -8.97
N THR A 180 6.88 -10.75 -9.80
CA THR A 180 8.14 -10.96 -10.50
C THR A 180 9.28 -11.01 -9.48
N THR A 181 10.07 -12.08 -9.55
CA THR A 181 11.28 -12.30 -8.75
C THR A 181 12.52 -12.11 -9.62
N PRO A 182 13.67 -11.64 -9.10
CA PRO A 182 13.90 -11.16 -7.72
C PRO A 182 13.61 -9.67 -7.52
N ASP A 183 13.72 -9.15 -6.28
CA ASP A 183 13.75 -7.72 -5.97
C ASP A 183 15.03 -7.03 -6.52
N GLN A 184 15.18 -5.71 -6.35
CA GLN A 184 16.34 -4.95 -6.86
C GLN A 184 17.70 -5.48 -6.36
N ARG A 185 17.71 -6.14 -5.20
CA ARG A 185 18.93 -6.66 -4.57
C ARG A 185 19.23 -8.10 -5.01
N GLY A 186 18.27 -8.78 -5.63
CA GLY A 186 18.37 -10.17 -6.03
C GLY A 186 17.68 -11.15 -5.07
N TYR A 187 16.89 -10.67 -4.11
CA TYR A 187 16.14 -11.53 -3.19
C TYR A 187 14.81 -12.01 -3.76
N GLU A 188 14.37 -13.20 -3.35
CA GLU A 188 13.10 -13.77 -3.81
C GLU A 188 11.90 -12.95 -3.35
N ARG A 189 10.80 -13.04 -4.11
CA ARG A 189 9.50 -12.44 -3.77
C ARG A 189 8.38 -13.48 -3.95
N PRO A 190 7.37 -13.53 -3.08
CA PRO A 190 7.31 -12.83 -1.79
C PRO A 190 8.17 -13.50 -0.72
N ILE A 191 8.68 -12.72 0.23
CA ILE A 191 9.11 -13.23 1.54
C ILE A 191 7.99 -12.92 2.52
N GLY A 192 7.26 -13.95 2.95
CA GLY A 192 6.07 -13.80 3.79
C GLY A 192 4.79 -14.18 3.05
N ARG A 193 3.71 -13.41 3.20
CA ARG A 193 2.39 -13.77 2.65
C ARG A 193 2.16 -13.16 1.27
N ASN A 194 2.47 -11.88 1.13
CA ASN A 194 2.35 -11.08 -0.07
C ASN A 194 3.69 -10.40 -0.34
N CYS A 195 3.88 -9.91 -1.56
CA CYS A 195 5.05 -9.09 -1.83
C CYS A 195 4.92 -7.73 -1.16
N ASP A 196 6.06 -7.06 -1.07
CA ASP A 196 6.10 -5.66 -0.69
C ASP A 196 5.85 -4.73 -1.88
N ILE A 197 5.31 -3.55 -1.61
CA ILE A 197 5.15 -2.49 -2.60
C ILE A 197 6.51 -1.81 -2.83
N GLY A 198 6.93 -1.72 -4.10
CA GLY A 198 8.17 -1.05 -4.50
C GLY A 198 9.33 -2.01 -4.81
N SER A 199 10.53 -1.46 -4.79
CA SER A 199 11.75 -2.08 -5.35
C SER A 199 12.42 -3.15 -4.50
N VAL A 200 12.10 -3.21 -3.22
CA VAL A 200 12.72 -4.13 -2.26
C VAL A 200 11.67 -5.01 -1.58
N GLU A 201 12.08 -6.21 -1.22
CA GLU A 201 11.34 -7.11 -0.35
C GLU A 201 11.94 -7.12 1.06
N ASN A 202 11.14 -6.93 2.09
CA ASN A 202 11.58 -7.00 3.46
C ASN A 202 11.97 -8.44 3.80
N GLU A 203 13.22 -8.66 4.18
CA GLU A 203 13.74 -10.00 4.48
C GLU A 203 13.20 -10.56 5.81
N ASN A 204 12.67 -9.69 6.67
CA ASN A 204 12.06 -10.07 7.95
C ASN A 204 10.74 -9.31 8.11
N PRO A 205 9.71 -9.64 7.30
CA PRO A 205 8.40 -9.06 7.50
C PRO A 205 7.91 -9.42 8.91
N PRO A 206 7.20 -8.51 9.60
CA PRO A 206 6.52 -8.87 10.84
C PRO A 206 5.67 -10.14 10.56
N PRO A 207 5.60 -11.10 11.50
CA PRO A 207 4.67 -12.21 11.35
C PRO A 207 3.29 -11.61 11.06
N ALA A 208 2.61 -12.11 10.02
CA ALA A 208 1.30 -11.60 9.60
C ALA A 208 0.45 -11.27 10.84
N SER A 209 0.04 -10.01 10.99
CA SER A 209 -0.70 -9.59 12.17
C SER A 209 -2.05 -10.31 12.16
N VAL A 210 -2.15 -11.37 12.95
CA VAL A 210 -3.42 -12.06 13.13
C VAL A 210 -4.26 -11.24 14.09
N ASP A 211 -5.13 -10.40 13.52
CA ASP A 211 -6.15 -9.75 14.32
C ASP A 211 -7.17 -10.79 14.77
N PHE A 212 -7.58 -10.66 16.03
CA PHE A 212 -8.59 -11.51 16.63
C PHE A 212 -9.86 -10.71 16.86
N ILE A 213 -10.97 -11.17 16.30
CA ILE A 213 -12.30 -10.63 16.59
C ILE A 213 -12.91 -11.44 17.73
N ALA A 214 -13.24 -10.75 18.82
CA ALA A 214 -14.02 -11.28 19.92
C ALA A 214 -15.51 -11.17 19.59
N ASP A 215 -16.12 -12.28 19.17
CA ASP A 215 -17.52 -12.31 18.73
C ASP A 215 -18.49 -12.31 19.91
N LYS A 216 -18.18 -13.09 20.98
CA LYS A 216 -19.12 -13.32 22.09
C LYS A 216 -18.41 -13.83 23.34
N LEU A 217 -18.94 -13.46 24.51
CA LEU A 217 -18.64 -14.08 25.80
C LEU A 217 -19.92 -14.73 26.35
N GLU A 218 -19.88 -16.03 26.64
CA GLU A 218 -20.97 -16.77 27.25
C GLU A 218 -20.58 -17.23 28.65
N VAL A 219 -21.39 -16.90 29.65
CA VAL A 219 -21.28 -17.47 30.99
C VAL A 219 -22.46 -18.40 31.19
N THR A 220 -22.20 -19.64 31.59
CA THR A 220 -23.23 -20.63 31.88
C THR A 220 -22.98 -21.30 33.23
N GLN A 221 -24.03 -21.35 34.05
CA GLN A 221 -24.11 -22.14 35.26
C GLN A 221 -25.58 -22.45 35.52
N VAL A 222 -25.94 -23.71 35.76
CA VAL A 222 -27.27 -24.25 36.15
C VAL A 222 -28.50 -23.66 35.41
N VAL A 223 -28.89 -22.38 35.63
CA VAL A 223 -29.99 -21.66 34.96
C VAL A 223 -29.56 -20.22 34.65
N GLN A 224 -29.67 -19.78 33.39
CA GLN A 224 -29.60 -18.35 33.00
C GLN A 224 -30.94 -17.67 33.31
N ASP A 225 -30.91 -16.45 33.83
CA ASP A 225 -32.11 -15.63 33.90
C ASP A 225 -32.48 -15.04 32.53
N LEU A 226 -33.69 -14.48 32.40
CA LEU A 226 -34.19 -13.90 31.14
C LEU A 226 -33.39 -12.67 30.66
N ASN A 227 -32.46 -12.16 31.47
CA ASN A 227 -31.62 -11.01 31.16
C ASN A 227 -30.19 -11.41 30.75
N ASN A 228 -29.96 -12.68 30.40
CA ASN A 228 -28.63 -13.25 30.12
C ASN A 228 -27.64 -13.12 31.29
N SER A 229 -28.14 -12.96 32.52
CA SER A 229 -27.34 -12.96 33.73
C SER A 229 -27.30 -14.36 34.34
N VAL A 230 -26.16 -14.68 34.94
CA VAL A 230 -25.93 -15.94 35.65
C VAL A 230 -25.61 -15.65 37.09
N ARG A 231 -26.49 -16.08 38.00
CA ARG A 231 -26.21 -16.02 39.44
C ARG A 231 -25.18 -17.09 39.80
N LEU A 232 -23.99 -16.65 40.20
CA LEU A 232 -22.94 -17.55 40.64
C LEU A 232 -23.29 -18.17 42.01
N VAL A 233 -23.40 -19.50 42.04
CA VAL A 233 -23.68 -20.28 43.26
C VAL A 233 -22.39 -20.90 43.79
N ALA A 234 -22.13 -20.71 45.09
CA ALA A 234 -20.97 -21.30 45.75
C ALA A 234 -20.95 -22.83 45.60
N GLY A 235 -19.78 -23.39 45.30
CA GLY A 235 -19.59 -24.83 45.12
C GLY A 235 -20.14 -25.42 43.81
N LYS A 236 -20.67 -24.59 42.89
CA LYS A 236 -21.12 -25.03 41.56
C LYS A 236 -20.10 -24.65 40.50
N ARG A 237 -19.96 -25.50 39.48
CA ARG A 237 -19.08 -25.26 38.33
C ARG A 237 -19.71 -24.24 37.40
N THR A 238 -18.99 -23.17 37.08
CA THR A 238 -19.34 -22.20 36.04
C THR A 238 -18.46 -22.44 34.83
N VAL A 239 -19.04 -22.35 33.63
CA VAL A 239 -18.30 -22.40 32.37
C VAL A 239 -18.39 -21.02 31.72
N VAL A 240 -17.23 -20.47 31.37
CA VAL A 240 -17.12 -19.27 30.54
C VAL A 240 -16.58 -19.70 29.19
N ARG A 241 -17.31 -19.42 28.11
CA ARG A 241 -16.85 -19.59 26.73
C ARG A 241 -16.60 -18.23 26.12
N PHE A 242 -15.42 -18.07 25.53
CA PHE A 242 -15.05 -16.90 24.78
C PHE A 242 -14.92 -17.29 23.31
N HIS A 243 -15.75 -16.69 22.46
CA HIS A 243 -15.77 -16.94 21.03
C HIS A 243 -14.88 -15.94 20.34
N VAL A 244 -13.80 -16.44 19.76
CA VAL A 244 -12.79 -15.64 19.06
C VAL A 244 -12.49 -16.28 17.71
N LYS A 245 -12.39 -15.45 16.68
CA LYS A 245 -11.94 -15.85 15.34
C LYS A 245 -10.74 -15.01 14.94
N ALA A 246 -9.89 -15.57 14.09
CA ALA A 246 -8.86 -14.79 13.43
C ALA A 246 -9.46 -14.13 12.19
N THR A 247 -8.98 -12.94 11.84
CA THR A 247 -9.44 -12.22 10.64
C THR A 247 -8.86 -12.81 9.37
N ASN A 248 -7.58 -13.19 9.41
CA ASN A 248 -6.78 -13.34 8.19
C ASN A 248 -5.98 -14.64 8.11
N ASP A 249 -5.75 -15.35 9.23
CA ASP A 249 -4.97 -16.59 9.26
C ASP A 249 -5.28 -17.49 10.47
N GLU A 250 -5.05 -18.80 10.36
CA GLU A 250 -5.15 -19.67 11.53
C GLU A 250 -4.02 -19.38 12.54
N SER A 251 -4.37 -19.17 13.81
CA SER A 251 -3.38 -18.86 14.84
C SER A 251 -3.75 -19.43 16.21
N TRP A 252 -2.74 -19.55 17.07
CA TRP A 252 -2.93 -20.04 18.44
C TRP A 252 -3.24 -18.89 19.38
N ALA A 253 -4.48 -18.83 19.86
CA ALA A 253 -4.94 -17.84 20.82
C ALA A 253 -5.15 -18.42 22.22
N TYR A 254 -5.12 -17.56 23.23
CA TYR A 254 -5.67 -17.82 24.56
C TYR A 254 -6.28 -16.52 25.09
N ALA A 255 -7.25 -16.62 25.99
CA ALA A 255 -7.88 -15.47 26.62
C ALA A 255 -7.82 -15.62 28.14
N GLU A 256 -7.35 -14.60 28.84
CA GLU A 256 -7.42 -14.51 30.30
C GLU A 256 -8.71 -13.79 30.70
N LEU A 257 -9.43 -14.32 31.70
CA LEU A 257 -10.62 -13.66 32.24
C LEU A 257 -10.27 -12.98 33.57
N LEU A 258 -10.43 -11.67 33.66
CA LEU A 258 -10.36 -10.95 34.93
C LEU A 258 -11.73 -11.00 35.61
N VAL A 259 -11.78 -11.54 36.82
CA VAL A 259 -12.99 -11.58 37.66
C VAL A 259 -12.80 -10.63 38.83
N GLU A 260 -13.75 -9.72 39.01
CA GLU A 260 -13.71 -8.71 40.07
C GLU A 260 -14.92 -8.85 41.01
N SER A 261 -14.67 -8.71 42.31
CA SER A 261 -15.72 -8.71 43.33
C SER A 261 -15.29 -7.91 44.56
N GLY A 262 -16.04 -6.86 44.89
CA GLY A 262 -15.83 -6.07 46.12
C GLY A 262 -14.41 -5.53 46.28
N GLY A 263 -13.78 -5.08 45.18
CA GLY A 263 -12.41 -4.54 45.17
C GLY A 263 -11.30 -5.60 45.12
N LYS A 264 -11.64 -6.89 45.07
CA LYS A 264 -10.70 -7.99 44.82
C LYS A 264 -10.78 -8.41 43.36
N SER A 265 -9.64 -8.73 42.75
CA SER A 265 -9.58 -9.24 41.39
C SER A 265 -8.77 -10.53 41.31
N ILE A 266 -9.16 -11.43 40.41
CA ILE A 266 -8.43 -12.66 40.09
C ILE A 266 -8.42 -12.88 38.58
N ARG A 267 -7.27 -13.29 38.01
CA ARG A 267 -7.19 -13.72 36.61
C ARG A 267 -7.36 -15.23 36.52
N LEU A 268 -8.33 -15.65 35.73
CA LEU A 268 -8.53 -17.03 35.36
C LEU A 268 -7.83 -17.28 34.02
N LYS A 269 -6.93 -18.26 34.00
CA LYS A 269 -6.24 -18.70 32.78
C LYS A 269 -6.93 -19.94 32.21
N PRO A 270 -7.03 -20.08 30.89
CA PRO A 270 -7.58 -21.27 30.26
C PRO A 270 -6.62 -22.45 30.45
N THR A 271 -7.14 -23.67 30.43
CA THR A 271 -6.33 -24.89 30.58
C THR A 271 -5.49 -25.25 29.36
N SER A 272 -5.77 -24.65 28.19
CA SER A 272 -5.05 -24.85 26.94
C SER A 272 -5.19 -23.65 26.00
N ARG A 273 -4.30 -23.55 25.00
CA ARG A 273 -4.45 -22.63 23.86
C ARG A 273 -5.44 -23.22 22.87
N ILE A 274 -6.15 -22.37 22.14
CA ILE A 274 -7.12 -22.77 21.11
C ILE A 274 -6.61 -22.30 19.75
N ARG A 275 -6.70 -23.15 18.74
CA ARG A 275 -6.40 -22.80 17.36
C ARG A 275 -7.62 -22.12 16.74
N THR A 276 -7.53 -20.84 16.44
CA THR A 276 -8.60 -20.05 15.82
C THR A 276 -8.57 -20.19 14.30
N ARG A 277 -9.72 -19.99 13.67
CA ARG A 277 -9.89 -20.04 12.21
C ARG A 277 -10.70 -18.83 11.74
N ILE A 278 -10.62 -18.54 10.44
CA ILE A 278 -11.37 -17.44 9.80
C ILE A 278 -12.89 -17.71 9.85
N SER A 279 -13.29 -18.97 9.65
CA SER A 279 -14.67 -19.43 9.74
C SER A 279 -14.76 -20.60 10.75
N PRO A 280 -15.01 -20.31 12.04
CA PRO A 280 -15.17 -21.37 13.03
C PRO A 280 -16.44 -22.17 12.76
N ASP A 281 -16.33 -23.51 12.74
CA ASP A 281 -17.47 -24.41 12.61
C ASP A 281 -18.46 -24.13 13.74
N ARG A 282 -19.62 -23.55 13.38
CA ARG A 282 -20.77 -23.42 14.26
C ARG A 282 -21.55 -24.74 14.24
N GLY A 283 -20.89 -25.81 14.68
CA GLY A 283 -21.54 -27.09 14.91
C GLY A 283 -22.62 -26.91 15.98
N ILE A 284 -23.87 -27.18 15.57
CA ILE A 284 -25.09 -27.25 16.38
C ILE A 284 -24.93 -28.31 17.47
#